data_AF-A0A9W6KNW8-F1
#
_entry.id   AF-A0A9W6KNW8-F1
#
_cell.length_a   1.000
_cell.length_b   1.000
_cell.length_c   1.000
_cell.angle_alpha   90.00
_cell.angle_beta   90.00
_cell.angle_gamma   90.00
#
_symmetry.space_group_name_H-M   'P 1'
#
loop_
_entity.id
_entity.type
_entity.pdbx_description
1 polymer ?
#
loop_
_entity_poly.entity_id
_entity_poly.type
_entity_poly.pdbx_seq_one_letter_code
_entity_poly.pdbx_strand_id
1 'polypeptide(L)'
;MVLTAGVAAVSLATAASAASGCQVAYTTNAWSGGFTANIAITNLGSPLTNWTLAFTLTGGEAVGQGWSATFSQSGQNVTAASTSYNGSLATNASTGIGFNGTFSGSAYPGDPTGFTLNGIACAGAVSSTASASPSRTAGSSPSTGPSSSGPAGPAVQNDVFWKDTSGSPIYTQGGGVLKVGNTYYWYGAKYNGAATYYNNPGAGKNSDTSFNAITAYSSTDLVHWKFEGNVLTASDLGGAGWVGRIGVARNPNTGKYVLISQLDGELVFATSSTPNGHFIKAGTQATIGNVVNDMSGDQSVFVDDDGQAYLAFSNRNGRSHLYVARLRPSDYLQVEPAANIANSSSGGREGNIMFKHAGTYYFCSSDLHGWNASHTYCITSSKVASGYSAEFVMQGTDADFSHVTQTGLAFAVNGTAGSFVVFGGDRWSDFAGNGIGYNDWVPVTFNGTTPIFNSLSQWNIDATAGTWSVGSGNNYVLNPGVEADRVAQSTMAGWTSSANVANHAGGHTGRWSMSQSSSSAYTANISQNISLPNGTYTLSAWVRSSGGQKSANLYAKNFGAGELDRSINQSIGNWTPVSIAGITVTNGSIQVGISSNANSGNWVYADDFSLVRMS
;
A
#
# COMPACT_ATOMS: atom_id res chain seq x y z
N MET A 1 -19.42 67.40 -39.35
CA MET A 1 -20.19 66.14 -39.50
C MET A 1 -19.17 65.02 -39.61
N VAL A 2 -18.85 64.36 -38.50
CA VAL A 2 -17.84 63.29 -38.42
C VAL A 2 -18.56 62.04 -37.93
N LEU A 3 -18.63 61.00 -38.77
CA LEU A 3 -19.20 59.69 -38.43
C LEU A 3 -18.14 58.87 -37.69
N THR A 4 -18.45 58.44 -36.46
CA THR A 4 -17.72 57.40 -35.73
C THR A 4 -18.47 56.07 -35.87
N ALA A 5 -17.81 55.06 -36.45
CA ALA A 5 -18.30 53.68 -36.51
C ALA A 5 -17.87 52.93 -35.24
N GLY A 6 -18.84 52.45 -34.46
CA GLY A 6 -18.60 51.59 -33.29
C GLY A 6 -18.52 50.12 -33.71
N VAL A 7 -17.46 49.44 -33.28
CA VAL A 7 -17.31 47.98 -33.44
C VAL A 7 -17.95 47.31 -32.23
N ALA A 8 -19.00 46.52 -32.46
CA ALA A 8 -19.64 45.69 -31.44
C ALA A 8 -18.82 44.41 -31.22
N ALA A 9 -18.31 44.21 -30.01
CA ALA A 9 -17.73 42.95 -29.59
C ALA A 9 -18.86 41.95 -29.25
N VAL A 10 -18.96 40.87 -30.02
CA VAL A 10 -19.85 39.75 -29.69
C VAL A 10 -19.15 38.89 -28.64
N SER A 11 -19.68 38.90 -27.41
CA SER A 11 -19.31 37.96 -26.37
C SER A 11 -19.90 36.59 -26.68
N LEU A 12 -19.06 35.61 -27.01
CA LEU A 12 -19.44 34.21 -27.02
C LEU A 12 -19.65 33.77 -25.56
N ALA A 13 -20.89 33.57 -25.15
CA ALA A 13 -21.21 32.92 -23.89
C ALA A 13 -20.74 31.46 -23.97
N THR A 14 -19.71 31.11 -23.21
CA THR A 14 -19.39 29.72 -22.92
C THR A 14 -20.59 29.07 -22.22
N ALA A 15 -21.05 27.93 -22.71
CA ALA A 15 -22.03 27.13 -21.99
C ALA A 15 -21.52 26.90 -20.56
N ALA A 16 -22.25 27.39 -19.56
CA ALA A 16 -21.97 27.07 -18.18
C ALA A 16 -22.18 25.57 -18.01
N SER A 17 -21.11 24.82 -17.73
CA SER A 17 -21.24 23.43 -17.27
C SER A 17 -22.20 23.42 -16.09
N ALA A 18 -23.28 22.63 -16.20
CA ALA A 18 -24.18 22.40 -15.08
C ALA A 18 -23.33 21.93 -13.89
N ALA A 19 -23.43 22.64 -12.76
CA ALA A 19 -22.70 22.30 -11.55
C ALA A 19 -23.05 20.85 -11.15
N SER A 20 -22.03 20.00 -11.04
CA SER A 20 -22.15 18.65 -10.49
C SER A 20 -22.72 18.74 -9.08
N GLY A 21 -23.99 18.36 -8.88
CA GLY A 21 -24.67 18.57 -7.59
C GLY A 21 -24.10 17.71 -6.47
N CYS A 22 -23.96 16.41 -6.72
CA CYS A 22 -23.61 15.41 -5.71
C CYS A 22 -23.22 14.08 -6.34
N GLN A 23 -22.60 13.22 -5.52
CA GLN A 23 -22.47 11.79 -5.76
C GLN A 23 -23.16 11.05 -4.60
N VAL A 24 -23.85 9.95 -4.91
CA VAL A 24 -24.53 9.12 -3.92
C VAL A 24 -24.13 7.67 -4.09
N ALA A 25 -23.66 7.05 -3.01
CA ALA A 25 -23.51 5.59 -2.91
C ALA A 25 -24.66 5.05 -2.07
N TYR A 26 -25.50 4.20 -2.67
CA TYR A 26 -26.60 3.51 -2.01
C TYR A 26 -26.25 2.03 -1.91
N THR A 27 -26.30 1.46 -0.71
CA THR A 27 -26.07 0.03 -0.50
C THR A 27 -27.22 -0.56 0.30
N THR A 28 -27.68 -1.73 -0.11
CA THR A 28 -28.79 -2.44 0.52
C THR A 28 -28.35 -3.78 1.06
N ASN A 29 -28.82 -4.10 2.27
CA ASN A 29 -28.84 -5.45 2.80
C ASN A 29 -30.30 -5.86 3.02
N ALA A 30 -30.84 -6.69 2.13
CA ALA A 30 -32.24 -7.10 2.14
C ALA A 30 -32.44 -8.53 2.65
N TRP A 31 -33.56 -8.74 3.32
CA TRP A 31 -34.07 -10.04 3.78
C TRP A 31 -35.55 -10.17 3.41
N SER A 32 -36.16 -11.32 3.71
CA SER A 32 -37.58 -11.54 3.41
C SER A 32 -38.47 -10.52 4.15
N GLY A 33 -39.09 -9.60 3.38
CA GLY A 33 -40.01 -8.59 3.89
C GLY A 33 -39.36 -7.32 4.46
N GLY A 34 -38.04 -7.19 4.42
CA GLY A 34 -37.35 -6.00 4.92
C GLY A 34 -35.93 -5.80 4.41
N PHE A 35 -35.38 -4.62 4.64
CA PHE A 35 -34.02 -4.27 4.22
C PHE A 35 -33.43 -3.14 5.06
N THR A 36 -32.11 -3.06 5.05
CA THR A 36 -31.36 -1.92 5.56
C THR A 36 -30.68 -1.22 4.39
N ALA A 37 -30.87 0.09 4.26
CA ALA A 37 -30.20 0.93 3.28
C ALA A 37 -29.19 1.85 3.96
N ASN A 38 -27.95 1.88 3.46
CA ASN A 38 -26.93 2.85 3.83
C ASN A 38 -26.64 3.75 2.62
N ILE A 39 -26.62 5.06 2.85
CA ILE A 39 -26.48 6.09 1.83
C ILE A 39 -25.31 7.00 2.21
N ALA A 40 -24.29 7.07 1.37
CA ALA A 40 -23.23 8.07 1.48
C ALA A 40 -23.48 9.18 0.45
N ILE A 41 -23.53 10.43 0.91
CA ILE A 41 -23.75 11.61 0.09
C ILE A 41 -22.45 12.41 0.06
N THR A 42 -21.89 12.64 -1.12
CA THR A 42 -20.74 13.53 -1.34
C THR A 42 -21.22 14.80 -2.03
N ASN A 43 -20.97 15.96 -1.44
CA ASN A 43 -21.29 17.25 -2.06
C ASN A 43 -20.22 17.59 -3.12
N LEU A 44 -20.61 17.68 -4.39
CA LEU A 44 -19.70 18.07 -5.48
C LEU A 44 -19.90 19.54 -5.92
N GLY A 45 -20.87 20.22 -5.31
CA GLY A 45 -21.18 21.62 -5.55
C GLY A 45 -20.61 22.55 -4.47
N SER A 46 -21.14 23.77 -4.41
CA SER A 46 -20.78 24.76 -3.38
C SER A 46 -21.05 24.22 -1.96
N PRO A 47 -20.31 24.68 -0.93
CA PRO A 47 -20.54 24.27 0.44
C PRO A 47 -21.99 24.49 0.88
N LEU A 48 -22.56 23.50 1.54
CA LEU A 48 -23.95 23.50 2.02
C LEU A 48 -23.97 23.72 3.53
N THR A 49 -24.95 24.48 4.02
CA THR A 49 -25.24 24.64 5.46
C THR A 49 -26.36 23.72 5.94
N ASN A 50 -27.15 23.21 5.00
CA ASN A 50 -28.15 22.16 5.15
C ASN A 50 -28.31 21.43 3.81
N TRP A 51 -28.81 20.19 3.87
CA TRP A 51 -29.04 19.41 2.66
C TRP A 51 -30.28 18.54 2.77
N THR A 52 -30.92 18.30 1.64
CA THR A 52 -32.06 17.38 1.48
C THR A 52 -31.76 16.48 0.29
N LEU A 53 -31.65 15.18 0.55
CA LEU A 53 -31.56 14.17 -0.49
C LEU A 53 -32.97 13.70 -0.86
N ALA A 54 -33.29 13.64 -2.15
CA ALA A 54 -34.54 13.05 -2.64
C ALA A 54 -34.26 11.94 -3.66
N PHE A 55 -34.99 10.83 -3.55
CA PHE A 55 -34.92 9.66 -4.44
C PHE A 55 -36.25 8.91 -4.49
N THR A 56 -36.41 8.03 -5.47
CA THR A 56 -37.64 7.24 -5.67
C THR A 56 -37.32 5.75 -5.52
N LEU A 57 -37.94 5.08 -4.55
CA LEU A 57 -37.89 3.63 -4.37
C LEU A 57 -38.54 2.91 -5.56
N THR A 58 -38.17 1.65 -5.82
CA THR A 58 -38.43 1.01 -7.13
C THR A 58 -39.75 0.23 -7.18
N GLY A 59 -40.44 0.06 -6.05
CA GLY A 59 -41.74 -0.60 -5.96
C GLY A 59 -42.48 -0.34 -4.64
N GLY A 60 -42.94 -1.42 -3.99
CA GLY A 60 -43.79 -1.37 -2.79
C GLY A 60 -43.04 -1.21 -1.47
N GLU A 61 -41.83 -0.65 -1.48
CA GLU A 61 -41.02 -0.45 -0.26
C GLU A 61 -41.57 0.68 0.63
N ALA A 62 -41.45 0.52 1.95
CA ALA A 62 -41.77 1.54 2.94
C ALA A 62 -40.59 1.81 3.87
N VAL A 63 -40.22 3.07 4.05
CA VAL A 63 -39.19 3.55 4.98
C VAL A 63 -39.72 3.40 6.42
N GLY A 64 -38.96 2.72 7.26
CA GLY A 64 -39.20 2.57 8.69
C GLY A 64 -38.29 3.48 9.52
N GLN A 65 -37.48 2.89 10.40
CA GLN A 65 -36.57 3.66 11.26
C GLN A 65 -35.34 4.15 10.49
N GLY A 66 -35.16 5.47 10.41
CA GLY A 66 -33.97 6.11 9.87
C GLY A 66 -32.98 6.60 10.94
N TRP A 67 -31.74 6.87 10.52
CA TRP A 67 -30.72 7.56 11.32
C TRP A 67 -29.97 8.60 10.49
N SER A 68 -29.38 9.58 11.19
CA SER A 68 -28.56 10.65 10.61
C SER A 68 -29.25 11.54 9.56
N ALA A 69 -30.55 11.37 9.33
CA ALA A 69 -31.43 12.29 8.63
C ALA A 69 -32.88 12.12 9.13
N THR A 70 -33.70 13.14 8.90
CA THR A 70 -35.15 13.05 9.05
C THR A 70 -35.74 12.59 7.72
N PHE A 71 -36.31 11.37 7.71
CA PHE A 71 -36.91 10.77 6.52
C PHE A 71 -38.41 11.04 6.42
N SER A 72 -38.90 11.27 5.20
CA SER A 72 -40.32 11.34 4.87
C SER A 72 -40.57 10.60 3.55
N GLN A 73 -41.72 9.93 3.44
CA GLN A 73 -42.10 9.18 2.24
C GLN A 73 -43.53 9.51 1.82
N SER A 74 -43.75 9.69 0.51
CA SER A 74 -45.06 9.80 -0.12
C SER A 74 -45.10 8.94 -1.39
N GLY A 75 -45.89 7.87 -1.38
CA GLY A 75 -45.80 6.83 -2.41
C GLY A 75 -44.38 6.25 -2.45
N GLN A 76 -43.76 6.24 -3.64
CA GLN A 76 -42.38 5.77 -3.82
C GLN A 76 -41.32 6.86 -3.55
N ASN A 77 -41.73 8.11 -3.40
CA ASN A 77 -40.78 9.22 -3.25
C ASN A 77 -40.36 9.37 -1.80
N VAL A 78 -39.04 9.39 -1.57
CA VAL A 78 -38.41 9.55 -0.25
C VAL A 78 -37.60 10.85 -0.23
N THR A 79 -37.72 11.60 0.85
CA THR A 79 -36.86 12.73 1.18
C THR A 79 -36.13 12.47 2.50
N ALA A 80 -34.85 12.79 2.55
CA ALA A 80 -34.01 12.70 3.74
C ALA A 80 -33.34 14.07 3.98
N ALA A 81 -33.77 14.76 5.04
CA ALA A 81 -33.24 16.07 5.40
C ALA A 81 -32.16 15.96 6.48
N SER A 82 -31.09 16.74 6.34
CA SER A 82 -30.00 16.81 7.32
C SER A 82 -30.50 17.16 8.72
N THR A 83 -29.88 16.59 9.74
CA THR A 83 -30.06 16.99 11.13
C THR A 83 -29.14 18.18 11.48
N SER A 84 -29.35 18.82 12.64
CA SER A 84 -28.60 20.01 13.02
C SER A 84 -27.08 19.82 13.11
N TYR A 85 -26.59 18.60 13.39
CA TYR A 85 -25.16 18.32 13.55
C TYR A 85 -24.45 17.96 12.24
N ASN A 86 -25.18 17.58 11.18
CA ASN A 86 -24.59 17.14 9.90
C ASN A 86 -25.10 17.90 8.68
N GLY A 87 -25.74 19.06 8.89
CA GLY A 87 -26.20 19.94 7.81
C GLY A 87 -25.07 20.65 7.06
N SER A 88 -23.95 20.96 7.74
CA SER A 88 -22.78 21.53 7.10
C SER A 88 -22.04 20.47 6.28
N LEU A 89 -21.99 20.65 4.96
CA LEU A 89 -21.33 19.72 4.04
C LEU A 89 -20.53 20.53 3.02
N ALA A 90 -19.22 20.69 3.27
CA ALA A 90 -18.31 21.39 2.37
C ALA A 90 -18.20 20.70 1.00
N THR A 91 -17.68 21.39 0.01
CA THR A 91 -17.35 20.77 -1.29
C THR A 91 -16.37 19.61 -1.08
N ASN A 92 -16.66 18.48 -1.71
CA ASN A 92 -16.01 17.17 -1.59
C ASN A 92 -16.12 16.49 -0.21
N ALA A 93 -16.82 17.08 0.76
CA ALA A 93 -17.13 16.40 2.00
C ALA A 93 -18.25 15.37 1.81
N SER A 94 -18.23 14.32 2.62
CA SER A 94 -19.23 13.26 2.60
C SER A 94 -19.94 13.12 3.94
N THR A 95 -21.21 12.71 3.91
CA THR A 95 -21.99 12.35 5.09
C THR A 95 -22.74 11.05 4.84
N GLY A 96 -22.89 10.25 5.89
CA GLY A 96 -23.57 8.95 5.85
C GLY A 96 -24.92 9.00 6.55
N ILE A 97 -25.96 8.46 5.91
CA ILE A 97 -27.28 8.25 6.49
C ILE A 97 -27.78 6.85 6.18
N GLY A 98 -28.87 6.42 6.81
CA GLY A 98 -29.48 5.15 6.47
C GLY A 98 -30.85 4.96 7.10
N PHE A 99 -31.52 3.89 6.67
CA PHE A 99 -32.81 3.50 7.22
C PHE A 99 -33.06 1.99 7.09
N ASN A 100 -33.90 1.46 7.97
CA ASN A 100 -34.52 0.16 7.80
C ASN A 100 -35.87 0.34 7.11
N GLY A 101 -36.17 -0.47 6.10
CA GLY A 101 -37.44 -0.45 5.37
C GLY A 101 -38.08 -1.84 5.25
N THR A 102 -39.33 -1.85 4.80
CA THR A 102 -40.10 -3.07 4.50
C THR A 102 -40.48 -3.11 3.02
N PHE A 103 -40.80 -4.28 2.49
CA PHE A 103 -41.39 -4.42 1.15
C PHE A 103 -42.29 -5.65 1.11
N SER A 104 -43.24 -5.68 0.15
CA SER A 104 -44.08 -6.84 -0.09
C SER A 104 -43.60 -7.63 -1.32
N GLY A 105 -43.54 -8.95 -1.22
CA GLY A 105 -43.02 -9.84 -2.25
C GLY A 105 -41.92 -10.78 -1.76
N SER A 106 -41.53 -11.75 -2.59
CA SER A 106 -40.51 -12.76 -2.26
C SER A 106 -39.06 -12.30 -2.50
N ALA A 107 -38.86 -11.13 -3.13
CA ALA A 107 -37.55 -10.55 -3.43
C ALA A 107 -37.57 -9.02 -3.34
N TYR A 108 -36.44 -8.43 -2.99
CA TYR A 108 -36.27 -6.97 -2.89
C TYR A 108 -36.45 -6.30 -4.27
N PRO A 109 -37.26 -5.22 -4.40
CA PRO A 109 -37.61 -4.63 -5.69
C PRO A 109 -36.44 -4.00 -6.47
N GLY A 110 -35.42 -3.51 -5.76
CA GLY A 110 -34.20 -2.94 -6.35
C GLY A 110 -33.83 -1.57 -5.79
N ASP A 111 -32.56 -1.19 -5.98
CA ASP A 111 -32.03 0.07 -5.45
C ASP A 111 -32.49 1.28 -6.29
N PRO A 112 -32.79 2.44 -5.66
CA PRO A 112 -33.07 3.69 -6.36
C PRO A 112 -31.86 4.13 -7.20
N THR A 113 -32.11 4.55 -8.44
CA THR A 113 -31.06 4.96 -9.39
C THR A 113 -31.00 6.47 -9.67
N GLY A 114 -31.97 7.23 -9.17
CA GLY A 114 -32.04 8.68 -9.33
C GLY A 114 -32.02 9.39 -8.00
N PHE A 115 -31.08 10.33 -7.84
CA PHE A 115 -30.92 11.13 -6.63
C PHE A 115 -30.82 12.61 -6.97
N THR A 116 -31.37 13.45 -6.10
CA THR A 116 -31.15 14.90 -6.12
C THR A 116 -30.73 15.38 -4.74
N LEU A 117 -29.79 16.33 -4.67
CA LEU A 117 -29.39 17.02 -3.44
C LEU A 117 -29.82 18.48 -3.56
N ASN A 118 -30.69 18.93 -2.65
CA ASN A 118 -31.32 20.25 -2.70
C ASN A 118 -31.97 20.57 -4.06
N GLY A 119 -32.55 19.54 -4.71
CA GLY A 119 -33.20 19.66 -6.02
C GLY A 119 -32.26 19.60 -7.23
N ILE A 120 -30.93 19.50 -7.03
CA ILE A 120 -29.95 19.34 -8.10
C ILE A 120 -29.63 17.86 -8.28
N ALA A 121 -29.71 17.35 -9.50
CA ALA A 121 -29.42 15.95 -9.81
C ALA A 121 -27.96 15.57 -9.46
N CYS A 122 -27.78 14.41 -8.84
CA CYS A 122 -26.45 13.84 -8.63
C CYS A 122 -25.91 13.27 -9.95
N ALA A 123 -24.67 13.64 -10.32
CA ALA A 123 -24.01 13.18 -11.54
C ALA A 123 -22.88 12.21 -11.14
N GLY A 124 -23.20 10.92 -11.16
CA GLY A 124 -22.29 9.83 -10.84
C GLY A 124 -23.09 8.52 -10.84
N ALA A 125 -22.69 7.58 -11.69
CA ALA A 125 -23.46 6.37 -12.01
C ALA A 125 -23.92 5.59 -10.77
N VAL A 126 -25.21 5.26 -10.74
CA VAL A 126 -25.76 4.24 -9.86
C VAL A 126 -25.65 2.90 -10.58
N SER A 127 -24.91 1.95 -10.02
CA SER A 127 -24.83 0.59 -10.57
C SER A 127 -26.05 -0.22 -10.14
N SER A 128 -27.01 -0.44 -11.04
CA SER A 128 -28.06 -1.46 -10.90
C SER A 128 -27.84 -2.57 -11.94
N THR A 129 -27.93 -3.82 -11.51
CA THR A 129 -27.79 -5.01 -12.37
C THR A 129 -29.16 -5.57 -12.74
N ALA A 130 -29.46 -5.68 -14.04
CA ALA A 130 -30.56 -6.48 -14.58
C ALA A 130 -30.02 -7.46 -15.64
N SER A 131 -30.48 -8.71 -15.52
CA SER A 131 -29.94 -9.93 -16.11
C SER A 131 -30.62 -10.31 -17.43
N ALA A 132 -29.85 -10.73 -18.44
CA ALA A 132 -30.31 -11.65 -19.49
C ALA A 132 -29.13 -12.48 -20.06
N SER A 133 -29.31 -13.80 -20.07
CA SER A 133 -28.51 -14.85 -20.73
C SER A 133 -29.46 -15.56 -21.74
N PRO A 134 -29.07 -16.43 -22.71
CA PRO A 134 -27.81 -17.19 -22.77
C PRO A 134 -27.21 -17.56 -24.17
N SER A 135 -26.02 -18.20 -24.09
CA SER A 135 -25.60 -19.41 -24.83
C SER A 135 -24.62 -19.29 -26.02
N ARG A 136 -23.40 -19.87 -25.88
CA ARG A 136 -22.96 -21.14 -26.53
C ARG A 136 -21.45 -21.48 -26.36
N THR A 137 -21.20 -22.73 -25.94
CA THR A 137 -20.14 -23.72 -26.29
C THR A 137 -18.68 -23.35 -26.65
N ALA A 138 -17.76 -23.85 -25.79
CA ALA A 138 -16.51 -24.62 -25.98
C ALA A 138 -15.56 -24.45 -27.20
N GLY A 139 -14.25 -24.30 -26.91
CA GLY A 139 -13.17 -24.92 -27.73
C GLY A 139 -11.78 -24.24 -27.76
N SER A 140 -10.78 -24.92 -27.18
CA SER A 140 -9.32 -24.95 -27.49
C SER A 140 -8.37 -23.77 -27.17
N SER A 141 -7.28 -24.12 -26.45
CA SER A 141 -5.96 -23.45 -26.33
C SER A 141 -5.09 -23.82 -27.57
N PRO A 142 -4.02 -23.09 -27.98
CA PRO A 142 -2.84 -22.79 -27.15
C PRO A 142 -2.15 -21.40 -27.32
N SER A 143 -1.40 -21.03 -26.27
CA SER A 143 -0.13 -20.26 -26.19
C SER A 143 0.29 -19.30 -27.33
N THR A 144 0.42 -18.00 -26.99
CA THR A 144 1.60 -17.13 -27.22
C THR A 144 1.37 -15.77 -26.53
N GLY A 145 2.35 -15.21 -25.79
CA GLY A 145 2.41 -13.76 -25.53
C GLY A 145 2.67 -12.99 -26.84
N PRO A 146 2.46 -11.66 -26.95
CA PRO A 146 2.89 -10.66 -25.98
C PRO A 146 1.93 -9.45 -25.76
N SER A 147 2.32 -8.56 -24.84
CA SER A 147 2.04 -7.11 -24.79
C SER A 147 0.59 -6.61 -24.94
N SER A 148 0.00 -6.12 -23.84
CA SER A 148 -1.10 -5.15 -23.90
C SER A 148 -0.58 -3.74 -23.66
N SER A 149 -0.47 -2.99 -24.76
CA SER A 149 -0.29 -1.54 -24.77
C SER A 149 -1.65 -0.84 -24.83
N GLY A 150 -2.05 -0.28 -23.69
CA GLY A 150 -2.85 0.94 -23.57
C GLY A 150 -2.24 1.74 -22.43
N PRO A 151 -2.23 3.09 -22.43
CA PRO A 151 -1.57 3.84 -21.38
C PRO A 151 -2.41 3.72 -20.10
N ALA A 152 -2.14 2.70 -19.29
CA ALA A 152 -2.35 2.78 -17.87
C ALA A 152 -1.53 3.98 -17.36
N GLY A 153 -2.05 4.74 -16.39
CA GLY A 153 -1.25 5.75 -15.71
C GLY A 153 0.06 5.14 -15.17
N PRO A 154 1.04 5.97 -14.77
CA PRO A 154 2.28 5.46 -14.21
C PRO A 154 1.97 4.58 -12.99
N ALA A 155 2.32 3.30 -13.09
CA ALA A 155 2.04 2.29 -12.07
C ALA A 155 3.32 1.90 -11.33
N VAL A 156 3.26 1.91 -10.01
CA VAL A 156 4.24 1.27 -9.15
C VAL A 156 3.96 -0.23 -9.16
N GLN A 157 5.00 -1.02 -9.42
CA GLN A 157 4.96 -2.48 -9.41
C GLN A 157 5.89 -2.99 -8.31
N ASN A 158 5.32 -3.52 -7.23
CA ASN A 158 6.09 -4.19 -6.18
C ASN A 158 6.40 -5.63 -6.60
N ASP A 159 7.22 -6.31 -5.79
CA ASP A 159 7.68 -7.68 -6.04
C ASP A 159 8.46 -7.82 -7.36
N VAL A 160 9.23 -6.81 -7.75
CA VAL A 160 10.12 -6.87 -8.91
C VAL A 160 11.40 -6.10 -8.65
N PHE A 161 12.45 -6.39 -9.43
CA PHE A 161 13.58 -5.47 -9.51
C PHE A 161 13.21 -4.26 -10.34
N TRP A 162 13.04 -3.12 -9.68
CA TRP A 162 12.76 -1.86 -10.36
C TRP A 162 13.92 -1.49 -11.26
N LYS A 163 13.60 -0.93 -12.41
CA LYS A 163 14.57 -0.49 -13.40
C LYS A 163 14.42 1.00 -13.66
N ASP A 164 15.55 1.65 -13.85
CA ASP A 164 15.59 3.03 -14.31
C ASP A 164 15.22 3.13 -15.80
N THR A 165 15.15 4.36 -16.30
CA THR A 165 14.85 4.68 -17.71
C THR A 165 15.89 4.15 -18.71
N SER A 166 17.06 3.69 -18.26
CA SER A 166 18.05 3.00 -19.10
C SER A 166 17.86 1.47 -19.11
N GLY A 167 16.94 0.94 -18.30
CA GLY A 167 16.71 -0.48 -18.10
C GLY A 167 17.65 -1.13 -17.08
N SER A 168 18.44 -0.33 -16.35
CA SER A 168 19.36 -0.81 -15.31
C SER A 168 18.64 -0.94 -13.96
N PRO A 169 18.98 -1.91 -13.11
CA PRO A 169 18.37 -2.05 -11.79
C PRO A 169 18.61 -0.83 -10.91
N ILE A 170 17.58 -0.43 -10.16
CA ILE A 170 17.64 0.63 -9.16
C ILE A 170 18.22 0.07 -7.86
N TYR A 171 19.16 0.81 -7.27
CA TYR A 171 19.80 0.48 -6.00
C TYR A 171 19.66 1.64 -5.04
N THR A 172 18.73 1.55 -4.10
CA THR A 172 18.33 2.64 -3.21
C THR A 172 18.06 2.14 -1.79
N GLN A 173 18.72 1.04 -1.43
CA GLN A 173 18.47 0.34 -0.19
C GLN A 173 18.74 1.23 1.04
N GLY A 174 17.84 1.21 2.02
CA GLY A 174 17.96 2.01 3.24
C GLY A 174 17.98 3.51 2.96
N GLY A 175 17.31 3.91 1.88
CA GLY A 175 17.35 5.23 1.29
C GLY A 175 16.23 6.17 1.72
N GLY A 176 16.11 7.30 1.02
CA GLY A 176 15.07 8.29 1.25
C GLY A 176 14.79 9.14 0.02
N VAL A 177 13.63 9.81 0.00
CA VAL A 177 13.19 10.66 -1.12
C VAL A 177 13.15 12.12 -0.70
N LEU A 178 13.77 12.99 -1.50
CA LEU A 178 13.72 14.45 -1.38
C LEU A 178 12.97 15.04 -2.57
N LYS A 179 12.00 15.91 -2.33
CA LYS A 179 11.35 16.70 -3.39
C LYS A 179 12.00 18.07 -3.52
N VAL A 180 12.43 18.43 -4.74
CA VAL A 180 12.95 19.77 -5.09
C VAL A 180 12.18 20.30 -6.29
N GLY A 181 11.38 21.34 -6.07
CA GLY A 181 10.45 21.82 -7.10
C GLY A 181 9.48 20.71 -7.51
N ASN A 182 9.45 20.36 -8.80
CA ASN A 182 8.61 19.29 -9.35
C ASN A 182 9.34 17.94 -9.49
N THR A 183 10.58 17.84 -8.99
CA THR A 183 11.41 16.65 -9.15
C THR A 183 11.65 15.98 -7.81
N TYR A 184 11.42 14.68 -7.77
CA TYR A 184 11.76 13.79 -6.67
C TYR A 184 13.14 13.21 -6.91
N TYR A 185 13.95 13.15 -5.87
CA TYR A 185 15.27 12.54 -5.87
C TYR A 185 15.27 11.40 -4.86
N TRP A 186 15.51 10.18 -5.34
CA TRP A 186 15.59 8.99 -4.51
C TRP A 186 17.05 8.59 -4.34
N TYR A 187 17.50 8.62 -3.09
CA TYR A 187 18.85 8.24 -2.70
C TYR A 187 18.82 6.93 -1.95
N GLY A 188 19.89 6.15 -2.05
CA GLY A 188 20.11 5.03 -1.14
C GLY A 188 21.41 4.30 -1.43
N ALA A 189 21.72 3.30 -0.62
CA ALA A 189 22.95 2.55 -0.76
C ALA A 189 22.85 1.55 -1.91
N LYS A 190 23.92 1.41 -2.68
CA LYS A 190 24.23 0.25 -3.50
C LYS A 190 25.23 -0.62 -2.75
N TYR A 191 24.85 -1.88 -2.54
CA TYR A 191 25.73 -2.91 -1.96
C TYR A 191 26.16 -3.91 -3.04
N ASN A 192 27.35 -4.49 -2.89
CA ASN A 192 27.86 -5.46 -3.87
C ASN A 192 27.03 -6.76 -3.89
N GLY A 193 26.51 -7.20 -2.73
CA GLY A 193 25.58 -8.33 -2.63
C GLY A 193 24.26 -8.10 -3.37
N ALA A 194 23.73 -6.88 -3.37
CA ALA A 194 22.56 -6.53 -4.16
C ALA A 194 22.83 -6.70 -5.67
N ALA A 195 23.98 -6.23 -6.17
CA ALA A 195 24.29 -6.37 -7.58
C ALA A 195 24.39 -7.84 -8.04
N THR A 196 24.95 -8.70 -7.18
CA THR A 196 25.09 -10.13 -7.47
C THR A 196 23.78 -10.89 -7.32
N TYR A 197 22.94 -10.54 -6.33
CA TYR A 197 21.60 -11.12 -6.19
C TYR A 197 20.70 -10.80 -7.38
N TYR A 198 20.69 -9.56 -7.88
CA TYR A 198 19.92 -9.18 -9.08
C TYR A 198 20.17 -10.12 -10.26
N ASN A 199 21.43 -10.52 -10.47
CA ASN A 199 21.84 -11.38 -11.59
C ASN A 199 21.46 -12.85 -11.39
N ASN A 200 21.28 -13.31 -10.15
CA ASN A 200 20.96 -14.70 -9.85
C ASN A 200 20.13 -14.83 -8.55
N PRO A 201 18.86 -14.38 -8.56
CA PRO A 201 18.03 -14.40 -7.35
C PRO A 201 17.69 -15.82 -6.87
N GLY A 202 17.77 -16.82 -7.76
CA GLY A 202 17.56 -18.24 -7.45
C GLY A 202 18.72 -18.90 -6.71
N ALA A 203 19.90 -18.26 -6.60
CA ALA A 203 21.00 -18.75 -5.77
C ALA A 203 20.72 -18.64 -4.26
N GLY A 204 19.65 -17.94 -3.89
CA GLY A 204 19.27 -17.67 -2.51
C GLY A 204 20.11 -16.56 -1.88
N LYS A 205 20.21 -16.62 -0.54
CA LYS A 205 20.82 -15.60 0.31
C LYS A 205 22.21 -15.15 -0.15
N ASN A 206 22.45 -13.84 -0.11
CA ASN A 206 23.75 -13.21 -0.39
C ASN A 206 24.23 -12.33 0.78
N SER A 207 25.23 -12.80 1.51
CA SER A 207 25.73 -12.10 2.70
C SER A 207 26.72 -10.96 2.41
N ASP A 208 26.98 -10.59 1.16
CA ASP A 208 27.91 -9.49 0.83
C ASP A 208 27.24 -8.13 1.06
N THR A 209 27.40 -7.62 2.28
CA THR A 209 26.89 -6.31 2.70
C THR A 209 27.88 -5.17 2.46
N SER A 210 28.92 -5.38 1.65
CA SER A 210 29.94 -4.34 1.43
C SER A 210 29.35 -3.16 0.67
N PHE A 211 29.52 -1.97 1.25
CA PHE A 211 29.07 -0.72 0.66
C PHE A 211 29.86 -0.36 -0.59
N ASN A 212 29.17 0.04 -1.66
CA ASN A 212 29.77 0.49 -2.91
C ASN A 212 29.66 2.02 -3.06
N ALA A 213 28.43 2.52 -3.08
CA ALA A 213 28.12 3.93 -3.27
C ALA A 213 26.71 4.26 -2.77
N ILE A 214 26.46 5.52 -2.45
CA ILE A 214 25.13 6.11 -2.42
C ILE A 214 24.79 6.55 -3.84
N THR A 215 23.66 6.10 -4.35
CA THR A 215 23.14 6.46 -5.66
C THR A 215 22.12 7.59 -5.54
N ALA A 216 21.83 8.26 -6.65
CA ALA A 216 20.67 9.13 -6.78
C ALA A 216 19.93 8.83 -8.09
N TYR A 217 18.60 8.86 -8.01
CA TYR A 217 17.69 8.80 -9.15
C TYR A 217 16.74 9.99 -9.10
N SER A 218 16.32 10.51 -10.26
CA SER A 218 15.33 11.58 -10.36
C SER A 218 14.06 11.12 -11.06
N SER A 219 12.91 11.65 -10.65
CA SER A 219 11.61 11.40 -11.27
C SER A 219 10.67 12.59 -11.09
N THR A 220 9.73 12.79 -12.00
CA THR A 220 8.64 13.76 -11.85
C THR A 220 7.30 13.11 -11.49
N ASP A 221 7.21 11.78 -11.59
CA ASP A 221 5.97 11.02 -11.42
C ASP A 221 6.09 9.88 -10.39
N LEU A 222 7.26 9.71 -9.76
CA LEU A 222 7.58 8.67 -8.77
C LEU A 222 7.62 7.23 -9.32
N VAL A 223 7.53 7.05 -10.64
CA VAL A 223 7.55 5.74 -11.31
C VAL A 223 8.70 5.63 -12.28
N HIS A 224 8.89 6.62 -13.15
CA HIS A 224 9.96 6.64 -14.13
C HIS A 224 11.17 7.32 -13.53
N TRP A 225 12.13 6.51 -13.08
CA TRP A 225 13.35 6.97 -12.43
C TRP A 225 14.50 7.06 -13.42
N LYS A 226 15.17 8.20 -13.48
CA LYS A 226 16.40 8.41 -14.22
C LYS A 226 17.59 8.33 -13.27
N PHE A 227 18.57 7.48 -13.57
CA PHE A 227 19.81 7.46 -12.81
C PHE A 227 20.56 8.78 -12.98
N GLU A 228 20.90 9.41 -11.87
CA GLU A 228 21.65 10.67 -11.85
C GLU A 228 23.14 10.44 -11.55
N GLY A 229 23.48 9.44 -10.74
CA GLY A 229 24.87 9.07 -10.48
C GLY A 229 25.09 8.39 -9.14
N ASN A 230 26.32 7.92 -8.96
CA ASN A 230 26.86 7.58 -7.66
C ASN A 230 27.29 8.89 -6.99
N VAL A 231 26.44 9.41 -6.12
CA VAL A 231 26.60 10.75 -5.53
C VAL A 231 27.61 10.78 -4.38
N LEU A 232 27.92 9.63 -3.78
CA LEU A 232 28.99 9.46 -2.79
C LEU A 232 29.48 8.00 -2.83
N THR A 233 30.77 7.75 -2.88
CA THR A 233 31.35 6.40 -3.02
C THR A 233 32.08 5.95 -1.76
N ALA A 234 32.36 4.64 -1.65
CA ALA A 234 33.21 4.12 -0.57
C ALA A 234 34.60 4.78 -0.53
N SER A 235 35.18 5.10 -1.70
CA SER A 235 36.47 5.81 -1.78
C SER A 235 36.40 7.24 -1.26
N ASP A 236 35.30 7.95 -1.48
CA ASP A 236 35.11 9.32 -0.96
C ASP A 236 35.09 9.36 0.58
N LEU A 237 34.78 8.21 1.19
CA LEU A 237 34.74 8.04 2.64
C LEU A 237 36.06 7.51 3.23
N GLY A 238 37.05 7.18 2.40
CA GLY A 238 38.32 6.58 2.81
C GLY A 238 38.28 5.05 2.94
N GLY A 239 37.27 4.40 2.36
CA GLY A 239 36.96 2.99 2.55
C GLY A 239 36.01 2.80 3.72
N ALA A 240 34.76 2.41 3.44
CA ALA A 240 33.72 2.19 4.44
C ALA A 240 33.26 0.72 4.42
N GLY A 241 33.05 0.13 5.60
CA GLY A 241 32.49 -1.22 5.72
C GLY A 241 30.98 -1.22 5.51
N TRP A 242 30.30 -0.30 6.20
CA TRP A 242 28.85 -0.14 6.19
C TRP A 242 28.45 1.33 6.08
N VAL A 243 27.52 1.61 5.15
CA VAL A 243 26.83 2.90 5.02
C VAL A 243 25.38 2.60 4.70
N GLY A 244 24.47 3.14 5.50
CA GLY A 244 23.04 2.87 5.37
C GLY A 244 22.18 3.97 5.98
N ARG A 245 20.86 3.83 5.85
CA ARG A 245 19.88 4.76 6.44
C ARG A 245 20.14 6.22 5.99
N ILE A 246 20.15 6.41 4.68
CA ILE A 246 20.51 7.64 3.98
C ILE A 246 19.32 8.60 3.95
N GLY A 247 19.55 9.86 4.33
CA GLY A 247 18.61 10.94 4.08
C GLY A 247 19.32 12.19 3.56
N VAL A 248 18.60 12.99 2.76
CA VAL A 248 19.11 14.24 2.21
C VAL A 248 18.11 15.36 2.49
N ALA A 249 18.59 16.47 3.04
CA ALA A 249 17.79 17.68 3.29
C ALA A 249 18.49 18.91 2.71
N ARG A 250 17.71 19.87 2.19
CA ARG A 250 18.24 21.17 1.80
C ARG A 250 18.30 22.07 3.03
N ASN A 251 19.47 22.56 3.38
CA ASN A 251 19.61 23.55 4.43
C ASN A 251 19.25 24.95 3.89
N PRO A 252 18.26 25.65 4.45
CA PRO A 252 17.80 26.93 3.91
C PRO A 252 18.82 28.06 4.10
N ASN A 253 19.65 28.00 5.15
CA ASN A 253 20.62 29.05 5.49
C ASN A 253 21.85 29.04 4.57
N THR A 254 22.32 27.85 4.21
CA THR A 254 23.49 27.68 3.32
C THR A 254 23.11 27.48 1.86
N GLY A 255 21.85 27.10 1.59
CA GLY A 255 21.37 26.71 0.27
C GLY A 255 21.89 25.36 -0.23
N LYS A 256 22.71 24.66 0.55
CA LYS A 256 23.30 23.36 0.19
C LYS A 256 22.35 22.21 0.51
N TYR A 257 22.53 21.11 -0.22
CA TYR A 257 21.96 19.81 0.10
C TYR A 257 22.93 19.08 1.03
N VAL A 258 22.40 18.54 2.11
CA VAL A 258 23.16 17.84 3.15
C VAL A 258 22.67 16.40 3.21
N LEU A 259 23.58 15.48 2.97
CA LEU A 259 23.39 14.05 3.13
C LEU A 259 23.82 13.65 4.53
N ILE A 260 22.99 12.86 5.20
CA ILE A 260 23.22 12.28 6.51
C ILE A 260 23.02 10.78 6.40
N SER A 261 23.97 10.00 6.91
CA SER A 261 23.92 8.54 6.86
C SER A 261 24.69 7.95 8.03
N GLN A 262 24.39 6.70 8.37
CA GLN A 262 25.27 5.89 9.20
C GLN A 262 26.57 5.62 8.44
N LEU A 263 27.70 5.68 9.13
CA LEU A 263 29.01 5.25 8.64
C LEU A 263 29.66 4.39 9.71
N ASP A 264 29.62 3.08 9.49
CA ASP A 264 30.09 2.07 10.44
C ASP A 264 29.51 2.25 11.86
N GLY A 265 30.26 2.89 12.76
CA GLY A 265 29.85 3.16 14.14
C GLY A 265 29.47 4.61 14.46
N GLU A 266 29.47 5.49 13.46
CA GLU A 266 29.26 6.94 13.60
C GLU A 266 28.24 7.46 12.56
N LEU A 267 27.99 8.77 12.57
CA LEU A 267 27.30 9.47 11.49
C LEU A 267 28.31 10.10 10.53
N VAL A 268 27.93 10.17 9.25
CA VAL A 268 28.63 10.99 8.25
C VAL A 268 27.71 12.06 7.69
N PHE A 269 28.29 13.25 7.46
CA PHE A 269 27.65 14.35 6.76
C PHE A 269 28.42 14.65 5.49
N ALA A 270 27.70 14.87 4.39
CA ALA A 270 28.28 15.31 3.13
C ALA A 270 27.43 16.41 2.50
N THR A 271 28.02 17.27 1.67
CA THR A 271 27.31 18.40 1.06
C THR A 271 27.44 18.46 -0.44
N SER A 272 26.40 18.94 -1.11
CA SER A 272 26.39 19.27 -2.54
C SER A 272 25.64 20.59 -2.77
N SER A 273 25.99 21.32 -3.83
CA SER A 273 25.26 22.52 -4.27
C SER A 273 23.99 22.18 -5.07
N THR A 274 23.90 20.97 -5.62
CA THR A 274 22.73 20.47 -6.37
C THR A 274 22.24 19.15 -5.76
N PRO A 275 20.95 18.80 -5.90
CA PRO A 275 20.42 17.58 -5.30
C PRO A 275 21.06 16.30 -5.89
N ASN A 276 21.44 16.33 -7.16
CA ASN A 276 22.05 15.21 -7.87
C ASN A 276 23.57 15.33 -8.07
N GLY A 277 24.20 16.34 -7.47
CA GLY A 277 25.63 16.55 -7.58
C GLY A 277 26.43 15.51 -6.80
N HIS A 278 27.74 15.47 -7.03
CA HIS A 278 28.65 14.72 -6.19
C HIS A 278 28.74 15.36 -4.80
N PHE A 279 28.47 14.59 -3.76
CA PHE A 279 28.50 15.03 -2.37
C PHE A 279 29.92 14.91 -1.82
N ILE A 280 30.38 15.98 -1.17
CA ILE A 280 31.70 16.04 -0.56
C ILE A 280 31.54 15.82 0.95
N LYS A 281 32.25 14.82 1.50
CA LYS A 281 32.29 14.57 2.95
C LYS A 281 32.67 15.84 3.71
N ALA A 282 31.80 16.27 4.62
CA ALA A 282 31.95 17.48 5.41
C ALA A 282 32.40 17.19 6.84
N GLY A 283 32.06 16.02 7.38
CA GLY A 283 32.47 15.61 8.73
C GLY A 283 31.80 14.32 9.18
N THR A 284 32.18 13.85 10.38
CA THR A 284 31.52 12.76 11.09
C THR A 284 31.10 13.20 12.49
N GLN A 285 30.20 12.45 13.11
CA GLN A 285 29.78 12.65 14.50
C GLN A 285 29.72 11.31 15.22
N ALA A 286 30.56 11.19 16.25
CA ALA A 286 30.77 9.97 17.03
C ALA A 286 29.84 9.84 18.24
N THR A 287 29.20 10.94 18.67
CA THR A 287 28.24 10.95 19.79
C THR A 287 27.06 11.88 19.53
N ILE A 288 25.88 11.54 20.07
CA ILE A 288 24.67 12.37 20.10
C ILE A 288 24.28 12.57 21.57
N GLY A 289 24.12 13.83 21.98
CA GLY A 289 23.77 14.16 23.36
C GLY A 289 22.39 13.61 23.77
N ASN A 290 22.23 13.24 25.05
CA ASN A 290 21.00 12.69 25.63
C ASN A 290 20.53 11.33 25.07
N VAL A 291 21.41 10.59 24.39
CA VAL A 291 21.10 9.27 23.82
C VAL A 291 21.73 8.16 24.66
N VAL A 292 20.97 7.12 24.97
CA VAL A 292 21.51 5.94 25.65
C VAL A 292 22.52 5.25 24.73
N ASN A 293 23.74 4.99 25.21
CA ASN A 293 24.86 4.49 24.41
C ASN A 293 25.34 5.46 23.32
N ASP A 294 25.07 6.76 23.52
CA ASP A 294 25.65 7.92 22.81
C ASP A 294 25.47 7.96 21.30
N MET A 295 24.76 7.04 20.65
CA MET A 295 24.64 7.00 19.20
C MET A 295 23.31 6.43 18.71
N SER A 296 22.94 6.80 17.49
CA SER A 296 21.83 6.20 16.78
C SER A 296 22.10 4.74 16.41
N GLY A 297 21.04 3.94 16.49
CA GLY A 297 20.86 2.75 15.67
C GLY A 297 20.29 3.19 14.34
N ASP A 298 19.31 2.46 13.82
CA ASP A 298 18.67 2.78 12.55
C ASP A 298 18.01 4.15 12.59
N GLN A 299 18.02 4.86 11.47
CA GLN A 299 17.62 6.26 11.43
C GLN A 299 16.95 6.65 10.12
N SER A 300 16.31 7.81 10.13
CA SER A 300 15.82 8.50 8.94
C SER A 300 15.91 10.01 9.14
N VAL A 301 15.98 10.73 8.02
CA VAL A 301 15.86 12.19 8.01
C VAL A 301 14.42 12.57 7.72
N PHE A 302 13.83 13.34 8.61
CA PHE A 302 12.50 13.93 8.46
C PHE A 302 12.64 15.44 8.32
N VAL A 303 11.93 16.05 7.36
CA VAL A 303 11.88 17.51 7.20
C VAL A 303 10.47 17.96 7.53
N ASP A 304 10.35 18.82 8.55
CA ASP A 304 9.06 19.36 8.97
C ASP A 304 8.59 20.50 8.04
N ASP A 305 7.35 20.93 8.20
CA ASP A 305 6.71 21.93 7.33
C ASP A 305 7.42 23.30 7.35
N ASP A 306 8.14 23.60 8.43
CA ASP A 306 8.96 24.83 8.58
C ASP A 306 10.33 24.72 7.88
N GLY A 307 10.61 23.57 7.26
CA GLY A 307 11.88 23.26 6.61
C GLY A 307 12.97 22.76 7.55
N GLN A 308 12.73 22.69 8.87
CA GLN A 308 13.69 22.13 9.82
C GLN A 308 13.82 20.61 9.64
N ALA A 309 15.06 20.17 9.41
CA ALA A 309 15.38 18.74 9.33
C ALA A 309 15.65 18.15 10.73
N TYR A 310 15.20 16.92 10.92
CA TYR A 310 15.36 16.12 12.13
C TYR A 310 15.91 14.74 11.76
N LEU A 311 16.67 14.16 12.69
CA LEU A 311 16.99 12.74 12.70
C LEU A 311 16.00 12.02 13.61
N ALA A 312 15.32 11.00 13.09
CA ALA A 312 14.44 10.12 13.83
C ALA A 312 15.10 8.74 13.93
N PHE A 313 15.31 8.22 15.15
CA PHE A 313 16.15 7.03 15.35
C PHE A 313 15.87 6.32 16.67
N SER A 314 16.28 5.05 16.76
CA SER A 314 16.40 4.31 18.02
C SER A 314 17.83 4.41 18.55
N ASN A 315 18.10 4.17 19.83
CA ASN A 315 19.49 4.08 20.29
C ASN A 315 20.25 2.88 19.70
N ARG A 316 21.58 2.97 19.61
CA ARG A 316 22.45 1.98 18.93
C ARG A 316 22.32 0.55 19.45
N ASN A 317 22.53 0.35 20.75
CA ASN A 317 22.51 -0.98 21.37
C ASN A 317 21.19 -1.22 22.09
N GLY A 318 20.57 -2.38 21.87
CA GLY A 318 19.27 -2.76 22.46
C GLY A 318 18.06 -2.09 21.79
N ARG A 319 18.24 -0.91 21.19
CA ARG A 319 17.24 -0.20 20.35
C ARG A 319 15.87 -0.01 21.03
N SER A 320 15.86 0.10 22.36
CA SER A 320 14.63 0.21 23.16
C SER A 320 14.19 1.65 23.43
N HIS A 321 15.01 2.64 23.10
CA HIS A 321 14.70 4.07 23.29
C HIS A 321 14.62 4.76 21.92
N LEU A 322 13.55 5.50 21.69
CA LEU A 322 13.24 6.18 20.43
C LEU A 322 13.45 7.68 20.60
N TYR A 323 14.07 8.30 19.60
CA TYR A 323 14.55 9.67 19.67
C TYR A 323 14.19 10.45 18.42
N VAL A 324 14.02 11.75 18.64
CA VAL A 324 14.03 12.75 17.59
C VAL A 324 15.02 13.84 17.98
N ALA A 325 15.90 14.20 17.06
CA ALA A 325 16.93 15.22 17.26
C ALA A 325 16.95 16.20 16.09
N ARG A 326 17.17 17.48 16.35
CA ARG A 326 17.31 18.48 15.30
C ARG A 326 18.65 18.32 14.60
N LEU A 327 18.66 18.52 13.28
CA LEU A 327 19.90 18.87 12.60
C LEU A 327 20.20 20.35 12.88
N ARG A 328 21.45 20.68 13.20
CA ARG A 328 21.89 22.02 13.58
C ARG A 328 21.43 23.06 12.55
N PRO A 329 20.57 24.04 12.92
CA PRO A 329 19.90 24.90 11.93
C PRO A 329 20.85 25.66 11.00
N SER A 330 22.05 26.03 11.46
CA SER A 330 23.00 26.82 10.68
C SER A 330 23.49 26.12 9.41
N ASP A 331 23.58 24.78 9.40
CA ASP A 331 24.18 24.04 8.28
C ASP A 331 23.75 22.57 8.12
N TYR A 332 23.01 21.99 9.08
CA TYR A 332 22.67 20.56 9.16
C TYR A 332 23.87 19.59 9.22
N LEU A 333 25.07 20.07 9.60
CA LEU A 333 26.29 19.26 9.70
C LEU A 333 26.56 18.73 11.12
N GLN A 334 25.53 18.73 11.97
CA GLN A 334 25.57 18.16 13.30
C GLN A 334 24.15 17.77 13.72
N VAL A 335 24.00 16.64 14.42
CA VAL A 335 22.80 16.29 15.17
C VAL A 335 22.90 16.88 16.58
N GLU A 336 21.95 17.73 16.93
CA GLU A 336 21.83 18.35 18.25
C GLU A 336 21.45 17.31 19.33
N PRO A 337 21.58 17.63 20.63
CA PRO A 337 21.09 16.74 21.69
C PRO A 337 19.64 16.31 21.47
N ALA A 338 19.40 15.00 21.61
CA ALA A 338 18.15 14.38 21.24
C ALA A 338 17.07 14.51 22.32
N ALA A 339 15.81 14.47 21.91
CA ALA A 339 14.68 14.22 22.78
C ALA A 339 14.34 12.74 22.74
N ASN A 340 14.30 12.07 23.88
CA ASN A 340 13.68 10.75 23.98
C ASN A 340 12.16 10.92 23.89
N ILE A 341 11.56 10.36 22.86
CA ILE A 341 10.14 10.51 22.57
C ILE A 341 9.30 9.36 23.10
N ALA A 342 9.88 8.16 23.21
CA ALA A 342 9.23 6.95 23.71
C ALA A 342 10.26 5.86 24.00
N ASN A 343 9.90 4.93 24.88
CA ASN A 343 10.64 3.69 25.06
C ASN A 343 9.75 2.54 24.57
N SER A 344 10.32 1.64 23.77
CA SER A 344 9.60 0.45 23.33
C SER A 344 9.17 -0.38 24.53
N SER A 345 7.91 -0.81 24.53
CA SER A 345 7.32 -1.63 25.60
C SER A 345 7.67 -3.11 25.47
N SER A 346 8.18 -3.54 24.31
CA SER A 346 8.48 -4.95 24.01
C SER A 346 9.60 -5.09 22.97
N GLY A 347 10.78 -5.53 23.41
CA GLY A 347 11.94 -5.64 22.53
C GLY A 347 12.52 -4.27 22.13
N GLY A 348 13.26 -4.23 21.03
CA GLY A 348 13.77 -2.99 20.44
C GLY A 348 13.09 -2.69 19.11
N ARG A 349 13.39 -1.53 18.54
CA ARG A 349 12.83 -1.06 17.27
C ARG A 349 13.92 -0.55 16.33
N GLU A 350 13.79 -0.88 15.06
CA GLU A 350 14.75 -0.47 14.03
C GLU A 350 14.04 -0.05 12.74
N GLY A 351 14.78 0.19 11.64
CA GLY A 351 14.18 0.72 10.43
C GLY A 351 13.39 2.01 10.63
N ASN A 352 13.85 2.90 11.52
CA ASN A 352 13.05 4.01 12.01
C ASN A 352 12.72 5.01 10.89
N ILE A 353 11.43 5.31 10.70
CA ILE A 353 10.92 6.31 9.77
C ILE A 353 10.03 7.31 10.49
N MET A 354 9.97 8.55 9.97
CA MET A 354 9.07 9.57 10.50
C MET A 354 8.40 10.33 9.37
N PHE A 355 7.09 10.53 9.48
CA PHE A 355 6.31 11.34 8.54
C PHE A 355 5.23 12.13 9.28
N LYS A 356 4.64 13.10 8.59
CA LYS A 356 3.58 13.95 9.12
C LYS A 356 2.36 13.88 8.23
N HIS A 357 1.18 13.77 8.83
CA HIS A 357 -0.09 13.83 8.12
C HIS A 357 -1.12 14.56 8.98
N ALA A 358 -1.82 15.53 8.38
CA ALA A 358 -2.86 16.33 9.02
C ALA A 358 -2.44 16.89 10.42
N GLY A 359 -1.21 17.41 10.52
CA GLY A 359 -0.68 17.99 11.77
C GLY A 359 -0.24 16.98 12.83
N THR A 360 -0.35 15.68 12.55
CA THR A 360 0.11 14.60 13.43
C THR A 360 1.42 14.03 12.91
N TYR A 361 2.42 13.90 13.79
CA TYR A 361 3.67 13.21 13.54
C TYR A 361 3.49 11.72 13.83
N TYR A 362 4.01 10.90 12.94
CA TYR A 362 4.05 9.45 13.05
C TYR A 362 5.51 9.04 13.04
N PHE A 363 5.96 8.40 14.11
CA PHE A 363 7.24 7.70 14.13
C PHE A 363 6.92 6.21 14.04
N CYS A 364 7.45 5.55 13.02
CA CYS A 364 7.19 4.14 12.77
C CYS A 364 8.50 3.35 12.62
N SER A 365 8.47 2.06 12.92
CA SER A 365 9.66 1.21 13.02
C SER A 365 9.31 -0.27 12.87
N SER A 366 10.31 -1.09 12.55
CA SER A 366 10.22 -2.55 12.56
C SER A 366 10.65 -3.12 13.91
N ASP A 367 10.38 -4.40 14.12
CA ASP A 367 10.96 -5.19 15.22
C ASP A 367 12.43 -5.59 14.91
N LEU A 368 13.15 -6.12 15.92
CA LEU A 368 14.56 -6.54 15.80
C LEU A 368 14.70 -7.95 15.22
N HIS A 369 14.27 -8.14 13.98
CA HIS A 369 14.31 -9.46 13.33
C HIS A 369 15.47 -9.58 12.33
N GLY A 370 16.47 -8.70 12.47
CA GLY A 370 17.63 -8.63 11.58
C GLY A 370 17.18 -8.22 10.19
N TRP A 371 17.52 -9.02 9.18
CA TRP A 371 17.16 -8.74 7.79
C TRP A 371 15.76 -9.21 7.40
N ASN A 372 15.03 -9.90 8.29
CA ASN A 372 13.67 -10.34 8.02
C ASN A 372 12.67 -9.22 8.29
N ALA A 373 11.56 -9.24 7.56
CA ALA A 373 10.45 -8.33 7.74
C ALA A 373 9.70 -8.57 9.07
N SER A 374 8.98 -7.54 9.52
CA SER A 374 8.04 -7.60 10.64
C SER A 374 6.84 -6.72 10.34
N HIS A 375 5.81 -6.75 11.17
CA HIS A 375 4.86 -5.64 11.20
C HIS A 375 5.54 -4.30 11.48
N THR A 376 4.82 -3.22 11.20
CA THR A 376 5.27 -1.87 11.52
C THR A 376 4.62 -1.38 12.80
N TYR A 377 5.43 -1.01 13.77
CA TYR A 377 5.01 -0.34 14.99
C TYR A 377 5.04 1.17 14.81
N CYS A 378 4.05 1.88 15.31
CA CYS A 378 3.98 3.33 15.26
C CYS A 378 3.63 3.93 16.62
N ILE A 379 4.08 5.17 16.81
CA ILE A 379 3.67 6.09 17.86
C ILE A 379 3.33 7.44 17.20
N THR A 380 2.42 8.20 17.82
CA THR A 380 1.90 9.45 17.25
C THR A 380 1.97 10.61 18.21
N SER A 381 2.17 11.82 17.72
CA SER A 381 2.11 13.04 18.52
C SER A 381 1.69 14.26 17.69
N SER A 382 1.15 15.29 18.33
CA SER A 382 0.99 16.63 17.73
C SER A 382 2.24 17.50 17.88
N LYS A 383 3.28 17.02 18.55
CA LYS A 383 4.56 17.70 18.76
C LYS A 383 5.72 16.80 18.32
N VAL A 384 6.62 17.35 17.52
CA VAL A 384 7.75 16.59 16.93
C VAL A 384 8.63 15.86 17.95
N ALA A 385 8.80 16.41 19.16
CA ALA A 385 9.79 15.94 20.14
C ALA A 385 9.23 15.56 21.53
N SER A 386 7.90 15.46 21.70
CA SER A 386 7.31 15.04 22.98
C SER A 386 5.84 14.63 22.84
N GLY A 387 5.27 14.02 23.89
CA GLY A 387 3.83 13.76 23.98
C GLY A 387 3.34 12.63 23.07
N TYR A 388 4.19 11.64 22.79
CA TYR A 388 3.83 10.53 21.94
C TYR A 388 2.86 9.56 22.62
N SER A 389 1.99 8.96 21.81
CA SER A 389 1.04 7.92 22.20
C SER A 389 1.75 6.65 22.68
N ALA A 390 0.96 5.74 23.25
CA ALA A 390 1.38 4.34 23.32
C ALA A 390 1.65 3.79 21.91
N GLU A 391 2.55 2.80 21.84
CA GLU A 391 2.86 2.09 20.61
C GLU A 391 1.68 1.23 20.14
N PHE A 392 1.46 1.20 18.83
CA PHE A 392 0.47 0.34 18.18
C PHE A 392 1.03 -0.22 16.87
N VAL A 393 0.47 -1.35 16.41
CA VAL A 393 0.80 -1.90 15.09
C VAL A 393 0.00 -1.17 14.01
N MET A 394 0.66 -0.72 12.96
CA MET A 394 0.01 -0.10 11.79
C MET A 394 -0.92 -1.11 11.14
N GLN A 395 -2.20 -0.73 11.01
CA GLN A 395 -3.22 -1.59 10.42
C GLN A 395 -2.82 -1.99 9.00
N GLY A 396 -3.01 -3.28 8.66
CA GLY A 396 -2.70 -3.82 7.33
C GLY A 396 -1.30 -4.42 7.20
N THR A 397 -0.43 -4.29 8.21
CA THR A 397 0.94 -4.82 8.15
C THR A 397 1.10 -6.25 8.68
N ASP A 398 0.21 -6.74 9.53
CA ASP A 398 0.34 -8.07 10.17
C ASP A 398 0.18 -9.24 9.20
N ALA A 399 -0.58 -9.06 8.11
CA ALA A 399 -0.92 -10.14 7.19
C ALA A 399 0.27 -10.58 6.31
N ASP A 400 1.25 -9.72 6.09
CA ASP A 400 2.41 -10.01 5.24
C ASP A 400 3.70 -9.32 5.70
N PHE A 401 3.72 -8.81 6.93
CA PHE A 401 4.85 -8.08 7.53
C PHE A 401 5.29 -6.92 6.64
N SER A 402 4.35 -5.99 6.45
CA SER A 402 4.53 -4.80 5.63
C SER A 402 4.99 -5.13 4.21
N HIS A 403 4.27 -6.03 3.54
CA HIS A 403 4.62 -6.49 2.19
C HIS A 403 6.01 -7.15 2.12
N VAL A 404 6.36 -7.94 3.15
CA VAL A 404 7.66 -8.61 3.30
C VAL A 404 8.83 -7.62 3.21
N THR A 405 8.67 -6.48 3.88
CA THR A 405 9.72 -5.45 3.96
C THR A 405 9.99 -5.03 5.39
N GLN A 406 11.19 -4.50 5.59
CA GLN A 406 11.48 -3.69 6.77
C GLN A 406 11.22 -2.22 6.43
N THR A 407 10.69 -1.44 7.37
CA THR A 407 10.53 0.02 7.24
C THR A 407 11.82 0.68 6.75
N GLY A 408 11.72 1.43 5.65
CA GLY A 408 12.87 2.06 4.98
C GLY A 408 12.71 3.58 4.89
N LEU A 409 11.62 4.04 4.29
CA LEU A 409 11.32 5.46 4.07
C LEU A 409 9.82 5.74 4.18
N ALA A 410 9.48 7.01 4.43
CA ALA A 410 8.13 7.52 4.20
C ALA A 410 8.18 9.00 3.83
N PHE A 411 7.30 9.42 2.93
CA PHE A 411 7.17 10.82 2.54
C PHE A 411 5.76 11.14 2.07
N ALA A 412 5.35 12.39 2.28
CA ALA A 412 4.07 12.88 1.80
C ALA A 412 4.13 13.21 0.30
N VAL A 413 3.10 12.81 -0.44
CA VAL A 413 2.82 13.28 -1.80
C VAL A 413 1.65 14.24 -1.70
N ASN A 414 1.93 15.52 -1.95
CA ASN A 414 0.94 16.60 -1.92
C ASN A 414 0.74 17.09 -3.36
N GLY A 415 -0.49 17.01 -3.85
CA GLY A 415 -0.84 17.45 -5.19
C GLY A 415 -2.06 18.37 -5.21
N THR A 416 -2.58 18.63 -6.41
CA THR A 416 -3.64 19.61 -6.63
C THR A 416 -5.02 19.16 -6.16
N ALA A 417 -5.25 17.85 -6.02
CA ALA A 417 -6.55 17.27 -5.67
C ALA A 417 -6.56 16.60 -4.28
N GLY A 418 -5.39 16.21 -3.76
CA GLY A 418 -5.28 15.56 -2.47
C GLY A 418 -3.85 15.38 -2.00
N SER A 419 -3.71 14.63 -0.91
CA SER A 419 -2.42 14.15 -0.44
C SER A 419 -2.53 12.78 0.19
N PHE A 420 -1.43 12.05 0.17
CA PHE A 420 -1.28 10.76 0.84
C PHE A 420 0.18 10.56 1.24
N VAL A 421 0.46 9.52 2.03
CA VAL A 421 1.82 9.16 2.41
C VAL A 421 2.23 7.94 1.58
N VAL A 422 3.41 8.01 0.96
CA VAL A 422 4.09 6.82 0.45
C VAL A 422 4.89 6.24 1.60
N PHE A 423 4.64 4.97 1.90
CA PHE A 423 5.51 4.15 2.73
C PHE A 423 6.38 3.31 1.80
N GLY A 424 7.68 3.29 2.04
CA GLY A 424 8.61 2.42 1.34
C GLY A 424 9.36 1.52 2.32
N GLY A 425 9.41 0.24 2.02
CA GLY A 425 10.22 -0.71 2.74
C GLY A 425 11.33 -1.31 1.88
N ASP A 426 12.35 -1.81 2.55
CA ASP A 426 13.43 -2.56 1.95
C ASP A 426 13.21 -4.06 2.21
N ARG A 427 13.23 -4.84 1.14
CA ARG A 427 13.29 -6.30 1.19
C ARG A 427 14.75 -6.73 1.33
N TRP A 428 15.24 -6.68 2.56
CA TRP A 428 16.65 -6.95 2.84
C TRP A 428 17.01 -8.41 2.68
N SER A 429 16.51 -9.28 3.56
CA SER A 429 16.72 -10.74 3.60
C SER A 429 18.09 -11.23 3.13
N ASP A 430 19.18 -10.60 3.63
CA ASP A 430 20.56 -10.80 3.18
C ASP A 430 20.73 -10.60 1.66
N PHE A 431 20.42 -9.40 1.20
CA PHE A 431 20.25 -9.03 -0.21
C PHE A 431 19.41 -10.03 -1.00
N ALA A 432 18.36 -10.48 -0.31
CA ALA A 432 17.18 -11.24 -0.70
C ALA A 432 17.24 -12.79 -0.69
N GLY A 433 16.33 -13.32 0.12
CA GLY A 433 15.96 -14.72 0.24
C GLY A 433 14.50 -14.88 0.65
N ASN A 434 13.70 -13.80 0.60
CA ASN A 434 12.28 -13.79 1.00
C ASN A 434 11.43 -13.20 -0.15
N GLY A 435 11.72 -13.60 -1.40
CA GLY A 435 11.07 -13.08 -2.61
C GLY A 435 11.98 -12.22 -3.48
N ILE A 436 11.43 -11.68 -4.58
CA ILE A 436 12.16 -10.93 -5.62
C ILE A 436 12.03 -9.41 -5.44
N GLY A 437 13.03 -8.64 -5.89
CA GLY A 437 13.03 -7.17 -5.74
C GLY A 437 13.70 -6.66 -4.47
N TYR A 438 13.88 -5.34 -4.38
CA TYR A 438 14.58 -4.69 -3.26
C TYR A 438 13.73 -3.73 -2.46
N ASN A 439 12.80 -3.05 -3.12
CA ASN A 439 12.05 -1.96 -2.55
C ASN A 439 10.59 -2.14 -2.94
N ASP A 440 9.72 -2.11 -1.94
CA ASP A 440 8.29 -2.13 -2.15
C ASP A 440 7.68 -0.89 -1.53
N TRP A 441 6.90 -0.18 -2.34
CA TRP A 441 6.25 1.06 -1.96
C TRP A 441 4.75 0.89 -1.96
N VAL A 442 4.09 1.40 -0.94
CA VAL A 442 2.63 1.36 -0.83
C VAL A 442 2.06 2.70 -0.38
N PRO A 443 0.80 3.01 -0.74
CA PRO A 443 0.13 4.16 -0.20
C PRO A 443 -0.40 3.87 1.21
N VAL A 444 -0.28 4.86 2.09
CA VAL A 444 -0.88 4.87 3.42
C VAL A 444 -2.08 5.82 3.42
N THR A 445 -3.22 5.31 3.88
CA THR A 445 -4.44 6.09 4.12
C THR A 445 -4.69 6.25 5.61
N PHE A 446 -5.67 7.08 5.96
CA PHE A 446 -5.95 7.40 7.36
C PHE A 446 -7.45 7.29 7.64
N ASN A 447 -7.79 6.59 8.72
CA ASN A 447 -9.11 6.68 9.35
C ASN A 447 -8.97 7.54 10.61
N GLY A 448 -9.32 8.82 10.52
CA GLY A 448 -8.94 9.81 11.54
C GLY A 448 -7.42 9.93 11.62
N THR A 449 -6.82 9.59 12.76
CA THR A 449 -5.35 9.54 12.95
C THR A 449 -4.77 8.14 12.87
N THR A 450 -5.57 7.13 12.53
CA THR A 450 -5.08 5.75 12.42
C THR A 450 -4.55 5.50 11.00
N PRO A 451 -3.24 5.25 10.83
CA PRO A 451 -2.66 4.94 9.52
C PRO A 451 -3.02 3.51 9.11
N ILE A 452 -3.33 3.34 7.83
CA ILE A 452 -3.69 2.08 7.20
C ILE A 452 -2.71 1.83 6.05
N PHE A 453 -1.94 0.76 6.19
CA PHE A 453 -1.03 0.24 5.17
C PHE A 453 -1.84 -0.50 4.11
N ASN A 454 -1.81 -0.03 2.87
CA ASN A 454 -2.48 -0.70 1.76
C ASN A 454 -1.48 -1.61 1.05
N SER A 455 -1.39 -2.87 1.49
CA SER A 455 -0.50 -3.85 0.86
C SER A 455 -0.96 -4.15 -0.57
N LEU A 456 -0.20 -3.66 -1.55
CA LEU A 456 -0.55 -3.71 -2.98
C LEU A 456 0.67 -4.15 -3.78
N SER A 457 0.52 -5.16 -4.63
CA SER A 457 1.59 -5.55 -5.57
C SER A 457 1.65 -4.61 -6.78
N GLN A 458 0.54 -3.91 -7.09
CA GLN A 458 0.50 -2.90 -8.13
C GLN A 458 -0.49 -1.78 -7.79
N TRP A 459 -0.08 -0.53 -8.01
CA TRP A 459 -0.94 0.64 -7.82
C TRP A 459 -0.52 1.80 -8.71
N ASN A 460 -1.49 2.64 -9.09
CA ASN A 460 -1.25 3.84 -9.89
C ASN A 460 -1.03 5.02 -8.96
N ILE A 461 -0.05 5.86 -9.30
CA ILE A 461 0.23 7.11 -8.59
C ILE A 461 0.05 8.30 -9.53
N ASP A 462 -0.70 9.30 -9.09
CA ASP A 462 -0.69 10.62 -9.72
C ASP A 462 -0.04 11.61 -8.74
N ALA A 463 1.28 11.77 -8.90
CA ALA A 463 2.06 12.67 -8.05
C ALA A 463 1.65 14.15 -8.20
N THR A 464 1.10 14.54 -9.35
CA THR A 464 0.66 15.93 -9.59
C THR A 464 -0.67 16.19 -8.91
N ALA A 465 -1.63 15.25 -9.01
CA ALA A 465 -2.92 15.35 -8.33
C ALA A 465 -2.81 15.03 -6.83
N GLY A 466 -1.81 14.26 -6.41
CA GLY A 466 -1.68 13.78 -5.03
C GLY A 466 -2.69 12.70 -4.72
N THR A 467 -2.96 11.82 -5.70
CA THR A 467 -3.93 10.74 -5.61
C THR A 467 -3.31 9.42 -6.04
N TRP A 468 -3.98 8.32 -5.74
CA TRP A 468 -3.57 6.98 -6.13
C TRP A 468 -4.79 6.08 -6.34
N SER A 469 -4.61 4.95 -7.02
CA SER A 469 -5.63 3.91 -7.17
C SER A 469 -5.01 2.51 -7.23
N VAL A 470 -5.79 1.48 -6.94
CA VAL A 470 -5.33 0.09 -7.10
C VAL A 470 -5.08 -0.20 -8.58
N GLY A 471 -3.93 -0.81 -8.88
CA GLY A 471 -3.53 -1.17 -10.23
C GLY A 471 -4.34 -2.36 -10.76
N SER A 472 -4.51 -2.44 -12.08
CA SER A 472 -5.24 -3.55 -12.71
C SER A 472 -4.55 -4.90 -12.53
N GLY A 473 -3.21 -4.89 -12.40
CA GLY A 473 -2.37 -6.04 -12.11
C GLY A 473 -2.14 -6.33 -10.63
N ASN A 474 -2.90 -5.70 -9.72
CA ASN A 474 -2.74 -5.97 -8.29
C ASN A 474 -3.10 -7.43 -7.96
N ASN A 475 -2.20 -8.09 -7.25
CA ASN A 475 -2.44 -9.37 -6.61
C ASN A 475 -3.15 -9.12 -5.28
N TYR A 476 -4.36 -9.66 -5.12
CA TYR A 476 -5.13 -9.51 -3.90
C TYR A 476 -4.79 -10.55 -2.82
N VAL A 477 -3.96 -11.56 -3.14
CA VAL A 477 -3.42 -12.47 -2.12
C VAL A 477 -2.29 -11.77 -1.39
N LEU A 478 -2.37 -11.73 -0.05
CA LEU A 478 -1.30 -11.21 0.80
C LEU A 478 -0.32 -12.33 1.14
N ASN A 479 0.96 -12.00 1.39
CA ASN A 479 2.01 -12.99 1.65
C ASN A 479 1.98 -14.17 0.64
N PRO A 480 1.98 -13.88 -0.68
CA PRO A 480 1.72 -14.90 -1.72
C PRO A 480 2.78 -15.99 -1.79
N GLY A 481 4.03 -15.67 -1.42
CA GLY A 481 5.13 -16.63 -1.32
C GLY A 481 5.32 -17.26 0.06
N VAL A 482 4.44 -16.94 1.02
CA VAL A 482 4.59 -17.32 2.44
C VAL A 482 5.95 -16.95 3.05
N GLU A 483 6.48 -15.81 2.62
CA GLU A 483 7.83 -15.31 2.93
C GLU A 483 7.89 -14.39 4.14
N ALA A 484 6.74 -13.86 4.59
CA ALA A 484 6.65 -13.13 5.85
C ALA A 484 7.06 -14.02 7.04
N ASP A 485 6.97 -15.34 6.89
CA ASP A 485 7.32 -16.33 7.91
C ASP A 485 8.84 -16.44 8.03
N ARG A 486 9.43 -15.50 8.78
CA ARG A 486 10.86 -15.30 9.07
C ARG A 486 11.66 -16.59 9.28
N VAL A 487 11.01 -17.58 9.87
CA VAL A 487 11.49 -18.95 10.10
C VAL A 487 10.34 -19.92 9.81
N ALA A 488 10.59 -21.22 9.70
CA ALA A 488 9.54 -22.20 9.45
C ALA A 488 8.41 -22.09 10.51
N GLN A 489 7.17 -21.87 10.08
CA GLN A 489 5.99 -21.78 10.94
C GLN A 489 4.94 -22.82 10.54
N SER A 490 4.08 -23.22 11.48
CA SER A 490 2.85 -23.97 11.20
C SER A 490 1.63 -23.06 10.99
N THR A 491 1.78 -21.77 11.29
CA THR A 491 0.76 -20.73 11.12
C THR A 491 1.39 -19.62 10.31
N MET A 492 1.08 -19.57 9.01
CA MET A 492 1.64 -18.57 8.11
C MET A 492 0.94 -17.22 8.24
N ALA A 493 1.72 -16.13 8.26
CA ALA A 493 1.16 -14.78 8.32
C ALA A 493 0.16 -14.54 7.17
N GLY A 494 -0.99 -13.95 7.50
CA GLY A 494 -2.06 -13.68 6.53
C GLY A 494 -2.90 -14.90 6.12
N TRP A 495 -2.50 -16.12 6.48
CA TRP A 495 -3.19 -17.35 6.07
C TRP A 495 -3.84 -18.07 7.24
N THR A 496 -5.05 -18.59 7.03
CA THR A 496 -5.69 -19.54 7.97
C THR A 496 -5.25 -20.96 7.61
N SER A 497 -4.56 -21.63 8.53
CA SER A 497 -3.99 -22.96 8.33
C SER A 497 -4.62 -24.00 9.27
N SER A 498 -4.91 -25.20 8.75
CA SER A 498 -5.28 -26.36 9.58
C SER A 498 -4.04 -27.13 10.06
N ALA A 499 -4.25 -28.23 10.77
CA ALA A 499 -3.20 -29.20 11.04
C ALA A 499 -2.55 -29.71 9.73
N ASN A 500 -1.29 -30.17 9.85
CA ASN A 500 -0.45 -30.69 8.76
C ASN A 500 -0.08 -29.67 7.68
N VAL A 501 -0.25 -28.38 7.97
CA VAL A 501 0.22 -27.26 7.15
C VAL A 501 1.47 -26.63 7.81
N ALA A 502 2.51 -26.35 7.03
CA ALA A 502 3.70 -25.63 7.50
C ALA A 502 4.47 -24.95 6.36
N ASN A 503 5.31 -23.95 6.69
CA ASN A 503 6.35 -23.49 5.78
C ASN A 503 7.38 -24.59 5.53
N HIS A 504 7.86 -24.66 4.30
CA HIS A 504 8.83 -25.63 3.82
C HIS A 504 9.91 -24.92 3.01
N ALA A 505 11.18 -25.21 3.32
CA ALA A 505 12.31 -24.60 2.64
C ALA A 505 12.43 -25.11 1.19
N GLY A 506 12.74 -24.21 0.26
CA GLY A 506 12.85 -24.53 -1.17
C GLY A 506 11.61 -24.12 -1.95
N GLY A 507 11.28 -22.83 -1.88
CA GLY A 507 10.24 -22.19 -2.68
C GLY A 507 10.49 -22.23 -4.19
N HIS A 508 9.47 -21.86 -4.95
CA HIS A 508 9.60 -21.49 -6.35
C HIS A 508 10.32 -20.14 -6.47
N THR A 509 9.92 -19.15 -5.68
CA THR A 509 10.73 -17.96 -5.42
C THR A 509 11.08 -17.88 -3.94
N GLY A 510 12.08 -17.06 -3.59
CA GLY A 510 12.49 -16.89 -2.20
C GLY A 510 12.95 -18.18 -1.50
N ARG A 511 12.69 -18.27 -0.19
CA ARG A 511 13.17 -19.33 0.71
C ARG A 511 12.05 -20.32 1.01
N TRP A 512 10.82 -19.85 1.12
CA TRP A 512 9.72 -20.61 1.67
C TRP A 512 8.70 -21.02 0.60
N SER A 513 7.99 -22.08 0.91
CA SER A 513 6.76 -22.47 0.25
C SER A 513 5.82 -23.02 1.31
N MET A 514 4.53 -23.06 0.99
CA MET A 514 3.56 -23.76 1.81
C MET A 514 3.68 -25.27 1.59
N SER A 515 3.57 -26.05 2.66
CA SER A 515 3.47 -27.49 2.59
C SER A 515 2.25 -28.06 3.31
N GLN A 516 1.70 -29.13 2.73
CA GLN A 516 0.76 -30.05 3.35
C GLN A 516 1.38 -31.45 3.34
N SER A 517 1.69 -32.03 4.50
CA SER A 517 2.28 -33.37 4.57
C SER A 517 2.10 -34.01 5.96
N SER A 518 2.07 -35.34 6.00
CA SER A 518 2.07 -36.10 7.25
C SER A 518 2.54 -37.55 7.03
N SER A 519 3.08 -38.18 8.08
CA SER A 519 3.39 -39.61 8.10
C SER A 519 2.17 -40.49 8.34
N SER A 520 1.00 -39.91 8.57
CA SER A 520 -0.30 -40.59 8.70
C SER A 520 -1.27 -40.04 7.66
N ALA A 521 -2.38 -40.74 7.39
CA ALA A 521 -3.44 -40.17 6.55
C ALA A 521 -3.98 -38.88 7.19
N TYR A 522 -4.26 -37.86 6.37
CA TYR A 522 -4.60 -36.53 6.87
C TYR A 522 -5.57 -35.78 5.96
N THR A 523 -6.22 -34.77 6.54
CA THR A 523 -6.81 -33.66 5.80
C THR A 523 -6.06 -32.38 6.15
N ALA A 524 -5.83 -31.53 5.16
CA ALA A 524 -5.19 -30.23 5.35
C ALA A 524 -5.88 -29.16 4.50
N ASN A 525 -5.90 -27.93 5.00
CA ASN A 525 -6.43 -26.76 4.34
C ASN A 525 -5.62 -25.53 4.73
N ILE A 526 -5.28 -24.72 3.74
CA ILE A 526 -4.82 -23.35 3.92
C ILE A 526 -5.69 -22.41 3.09
N SER A 527 -6.06 -21.26 3.64
CA SER A 527 -6.95 -20.31 2.95
C SER A 527 -6.77 -18.86 3.37
N GLN A 528 -7.11 -17.94 2.46
CA GLN A 528 -7.30 -16.52 2.73
C GLN A 528 -8.73 -16.09 2.39
N ASN A 529 -9.34 -15.31 3.28
CA ASN A 529 -10.57 -14.57 3.01
C ASN A 529 -10.19 -13.16 2.57
N ILE A 530 -10.59 -12.78 1.36
CA ILE A 530 -10.13 -11.57 0.70
C ILE A 530 -11.35 -10.70 0.39
N SER A 531 -11.30 -9.43 0.77
CA SER A 531 -12.23 -8.40 0.34
C SER A 531 -11.67 -7.71 -0.91
N LEU A 532 -12.46 -7.64 -1.97
CA LEU A 532 -12.03 -7.13 -3.27
C LEU A 532 -13.23 -6.61 -4.08
N PRO A 533 -13.01 -5.72 -5.07
CA PRO A 533 -14.08 -5.25 -5.94
C PRO A 533 -14.81 -6.40 -6.66
N ASN A 534 -16.08 -6.20 -7.00
CA ASN A 534 -16.75 -7.11 -7.93
C ASN A 534 -16.06 -7.07 -9.30
N GLY A 535 -15.95 -8.23 -9.94
CA GLY A 535 -15.21 -8.38 -11.18
C GLY A 535 -14.94 -9.84 -11.51
N THR A 536 -14.25 -10.05 -12.64
CA THR A 536 -13.80 -11.39 -13.04
C THR A 536 -12.33 -11.53 -12.73
N TYR A 537 -11.92 -12.64 -12.12
CA TYR A 537 -10.58 -12.86 -11.61
C TYR A 537 -9.98 -14.18 -12.12
N THR A 538 -8.65 -14.24 -12.11
CA THR A 538 -7.89 -15.49 -12.23
C THR A 538 -7.14 -15.75 -10.92
N LEU A 539 -7.39 -16.91 -10.32
CA LEU A 539 -6.60 -17.46 -9.23
C LEU A 539 -5.50 -18.35 -9.81
N SER A 540 -4.28 -18.26 -9.31
CA SER A 540 -3.19 -19.18 -9.65
C SER A 540 -2.24 -19.42 -8.48
N ALA A 541 -1.45 -20.49 -8.57
CA ALA A 541 -0.33 -20.78 -7.69
C ALA A 541 0.68 -21.65 -8.42
N TRP A 542 1.95 -21.59 -8.01
CA TRP A 542 2.95 -22.58 -8.40
C TRP A 542 2.87 -23.77 -7.47
N VAL A 543 2.83 -24.99 -8.02
CA VAL A 543 2.51 -26.19 -7.25
C VAL A 543 3.47 -27.33 -7.53
N ARG A 544 3.75 -28.13 -6.49
CA ARG A 544 4.35 -29.47 -6.58
C ARG A 544 3.47 -30.43 -5.78
N SER A 545 3.40 -31.68 -6.21
CA SER A 545 2.53 -32.67 -5.56
C SER A 545 3.11 -34.06 -5.75
N SER A 546 3.00 -34.90 -4.71
CA SER A 546 3.36 -36.32 -4.84
C SER A 546 2.43 -37.07 -5.79
N GLY A 547 1.18 -36.61 -5.92
CA GLY A 547 0.07 -37.42 -6.42
C GLY A 547 -0.33 -38.53 -5.43
N GLY A 548 -1.44 -39.21 -5.73
CA GLY A 548 -1.92 -40.36 -4.96
C GLY A 548 -2.76 -40.02 -3.74
N GLN A 549 -3.08 -38.74 -3.53
CA GLN A 549 -4.06 -38.29 -2.54
C GLN A 549 -5.47 -38.82 -2.90
N LYS A 550 -6.41 -38.77 -1.96
CA LYS A 550 -7.84 -38.99 -2.25
C LYS A 550 -8.42 -37.77 -2.96
N SER A 551 -8.00 -36.57 -2.54
CA SER A 551 -8.24 -35.31 -3.24
C SER A 551 -7.13 -34.30 -2.91
N ALA A 552 -6.82 -33.41 -3.83
CA ALA A 552 -5.95 -32.26 -3.61
C ALA A 552 -6.29 -31.19 -4.65
N ASN A 553 -6.68 -30.00 -4.20
CA ASN A 553 -7.28 -28.96 -5.05
C ASN A 553 -6.75 -27.56 -4.68
N LEU A 554 -6.43 -26.77 -5.71
CA LEU A 554 -6.52 -25.31 -5.64
C LEU A 554 -8.01 -24.94 -5.74
N TYR A 555 -8.51 -24.00 -4.94
CA TYR A 555 -9.92 -23.65 -4.95
C TYR A 555 -10.19 -22.16 -4.74
N ALA A 556 -11.36 -21.73 -5.21
CA ALA A 556 -12.01 -20.47 -4.93
C ALA A 556 -13.47 -20.72 -4.51
N LYS A 557 -13.95 -20.04 -3.46
CA LYS A 557 -15.35 -20.12 -3.00
C LYS A 557 -15.81 -18.84 -2.31
N ASN A 558 -17.07 -18.80 -1.89
CA ASN A 558 -17.70 -17.66 -1.20
C ASN A 558 -17.69 -16.35 -2.00
N PHE A 559 -17.59 -16.41 -3.33
CA PHE A 559 -17.54 -15.23 -4.20
C PHE A 559 -18.89 -14.87 -4.86
N GLY A 560 -19.99 -15.40 -4.30
CA GLY A 560 -21.35 -15.21 -4.82
C GLY A 560 -21.80 -16.27 -5.82
N ALA A 561 -21.00 -17.33 -6.04
CA ALA A 561 -21.39 -18.54 -6.77
C ALA A 561 -20.86 -19.81 -6.06
N GLY A 562 -21.10 -20.98 -6.66
CA GLY A 562 -20.57 -22.26 -6.17
C GLY A 562 -19.04 -22.33 -6.23
N GLU A 563 -18.45 -23.19 -5.39
CA GLU A 563 -17.00 -23.43 -5.38
C GLU A 563 -16.49 -23.82 -6.77
N LEU A 564 -15.35 -23.24 -7.14
CA LEU A 564 -14.58 -23.62 -8.31
C LEU A 564 -13.26 -24.19 -7.83
N ASP A 565 -12.84 -25.31 -8.41
CA ASP A 565 -11.62 -25.98 -8.04
C ASP A 565 -10.81 -26.46 -9.26
N ARG A 566 -9.52 -26.66 -9.02
CA ARG A 566 -8.60 -27.26 -9.98
C ARG A 566 -7.80 -28.33 -9.26
N SER A 567 -8.01 -29.58 -9.70
CA SER A 567 -7.29 -30.72 -9.16
C SER A 567 -5.78 -30.60 -9.42
N ILE A 568 -5.04 -30.86 -8.33
CA ILE A 568 -3.58 -31.01 -8.27
C ILE A 568 -3.20 -32.39 -7.70
N ASN A 569 -4.17 -33.32 -7.69
CA ASN A 569 -4.00 -34.71 -7.25
C ASN A 569 -3.34 -35.57 -8.33
N GLN A 570 -2.12 -35.21 -8.71
CA GLN A 570 -1.29 -35.92 -9.66
C GLN A 570 0.18 -35.68 -9.32
N SER A 571 1.09 -36.51 -9.82
CA SER A 571 2.52 -36.29 -9.61
C SER A 571 2.98 -35.04 -10.37
N ILE A 572 3.49 -34.06 -9.63
CA ILE A 572 4.02 -32.78 -10.15
C ILE A 572 5.40 -32.59 -9.51
N GLY A 573 6.44 -33.05 -10.22
CA GLY A 573 7.82 -33.07 -9.70
C GLY A 573 8.52 -31.71 -9.70
N ASN A 574 8.26 -30.89 -10.72
CA ASN A 574 8.78 -29.53 -10.86
C ASN A 574 7.71 -28.50 -10.50
N TRP A 575 8.11 -27.33 -10.01
CA TRP A 575 7.19 -26.20 -9.83
C TRP A 575 6.42 -25.94 -11.13
N THR A 576 5.09 -26.04 -11.06
CA THR A 576 4.20 -25.93 -12.21
C THR A 576 3.07 -24.96 -11.89
N PRO A 577 2.77 -23.97 -12.75
CA PRO A 577 1.68 -23.04 -12.49
C PRO A 577 0.34 -23.73 -12.74
N VAL A 578 -0.61 -23.55 -11.82
CA VAL A 578 -1.98 -24.05 -11.90
C VAL A 578 -2.93 -22.88 -11.67
N SER A 579 -4.04 -22.81 -12.40
CA SER A 579 -4.96 -21.68 -12.33
C SER A 579 -6.44 -22.07 -12.47
N ILE A 580 -7.29 -21.18 -11.94
CA ILE A 580 -8.74 -21.13 -12.12
C ILE A 580 -9.05 -19.72 -12.66
N ALA A 581 -9.44 -19.63 -13.92
CA ALA A 581 -9.82 -18.37 -14.56
C ALA A 581 -11.35 -18.20 -14.59
N GLY A 582 -11.82 -16.98 -14.84
CA GLY A 582 -13.25 -16.70 -14.99
C GLY A 582 -14.04 -16.70 -13.67
N ILE A 583 -13.37 -16.40 -12.54
CA ILE A 583 -14.03 -16.33 -11.24
C ILE A 583 -14.77 -14.99 -11.16
N THR A 584 -16.09 -15.01 -11.36
CA THR A 584 -16.93 -13.80 -11.29
C THR A 584 -17.36 -13.53 -9.86
N VAL A 585 -16.66 -12.62 -9.19
CA VAL A 585 -16.98 -12.13 -7.84
C VAL A 585 -18.15 -11.16 -7.91
N THR A 586 -19.24 -11.45 -7.20
CA THR A 586 -20.47 -10.63 -7.19
C THR A 586 -20.85 -10.07 -5.82
N ASN A 587 -20.19 -10.53 -4.75
CA ASN A 587 -20.51 -10.17 -3.36
C ASN A 587 -19.36 -9.43 -2.63
N GLY A 588 -18.36 -8.94 -3.36
CA GLY A 588 -17.23 -8.19 -2.81
C GLY A 588 -16.24 -9.00 -1.96
N SER A 589 -16.31 -10.33 -2.02
CA SER A 589 -15.42 -11.20 -1.23
C SER A 589 -15.07 -12.49 -1.98
N ILE A 590 -14.01 -13.18 -1.55
CA ILE A 590 -13.64 -14.50 -2.05
C ILE A 590 -12.79 -15.21 -0.99
N GLN A 591 -12.98 -16.51 -0.84
CA GLN A 591 -12.04 -17.37 -0.14
C GLN A 591 -11.24 -18.17 -1.17
N VAL A 592 -9.91 -18.09 -1.11
CA VAL A 592 -9.00 -18.86 -1.97
C VAL A 592 -8.07 -19.73 -1.13
N GLY A 593 -7.63 -20.86 -1.65
CA GLY A 593 -6.75 -21.74 -0.89
C GLY A 593 -6.40 -23.06 -1.58
N ILE A 594 -5.70 -23.91 -0.82
CA ILE A 594 -5.42 -25.29 -1.20
C ILE A 594 -5.91 -26.24 -0.11
N SER A 595 -6.60 -27.29 -0.53
CA SER A 595 -7.02 -28.38 0.36
C SER A 595 -6.50 -29.73 -0.13
N SER A 596 -6.25 -30.64 0.80
CA SER A 596 -5.95 -32.04 0.49
C SER A 596 -6.57 -33.00 1.49
N ASN A 597 -6.98 -34.17 0.98
CA ASN A 597 -7.32 -35.36 1.74
C ASN A 597 -6.39 -36.47 1.24
N ALA A 598 -5.43 -36.85 2.05
CA ALA A 598 -4.23 -37.53 1.61
C ALA A 598 -3.98 -38.83 2.38
N ASN A 599 -3.36 -39.80 1.71
CA ASN A 599 -2.83 -40.98 2.38
C ASN A 599 -1.52 -40.63 3.10
N SER A 600 -1.06 -41.51 3.98
CA SER A 600 0.25 -41.38 4.65
C SER A 600 1.37 -41.19 3.61
N GLY A 601 2.23 -40.19 3.83
CA GLY A 601 3.40 -39.92 2.99
C GLY A 601 3.11 -39.15 1.69
N ASN A 602 1.84 -38.89 1.34
CA ASN A 602 1.55 -37.94 0.27
C ASN A 602 1.78 -36.50 0.73
N TRP A 603 2.07 -35.61 -0.22
CA TRP A 603 2.35 -34.21 0.07
C TRP A 603 1.94 -33.28 -1.07
N VAL A 604 1.67 -32.02 -0.73
CA VAL A 604 1.47 -30.89 -1.65
C VAL A 604 2.34 -29.74 -1.19
N TYR A 605 3.04 -29.10 -2.12
CA TYR A 605 3.71 -27.82 -1.90
C TYR A 605 3.11 -26.77 -2.82
N ALA A 606 2.95 -25.55 -2.34
CA ALA A 606 2.54 -24.43 -3.19
C ALA A 606 3.25 -23.14 -2.81
N ASP A 607 3.40 -22.28 -3.79
CA ASP A 607 4.10 -21.01 -3.68
C ASP A 607 3.53 -19.99 -4.67
N ASP A 608 3.89 -18.72 -4.50
CA ASP A 608 3.54 -17.61 -5.38
C ASP A 608 2.04 -17.58 -5.77
N PHE A 609 1.18 -17.61 -4.76
CA PHE A 609 -0.26 -17.48 -4.95
C PHE A 609 -0.63 -16.14 -5.59
N SER A 610 -1.58 -16.14 -6.51
CA SER A 610 -1.99 -14.93 -7.21
C SER A 610 -3.49 -14.89 -7.47
N LEU A 611 -4.14 -13.80 -7.11
CA LEU A 611 -5.52 -13.49 -7.46
C LEU A 611 -5.57 -12.11 -8.11
N VAL A 612 -5.67 -12.07 -9.44
CA VAL A 612 -5.59 -10.85 -10.24
C VAL A 612 -6.87 -10.67 -11.05
N ARG A 613 -7.33 -9.42 -11.18
CA ARG A 613 -8.51 -9.09 -11.98
C ARG A 613 -8.20 -9.27 -13.47
N MET A 614 -9.11 -9.91 -14.19
CA MET A 614 -9.04 -9.99 -15.65
C MET A 614 -9.37 -8.62 -16.24
N SER A 615 -8.59 -8.21 -17.24
CA SER A 615 -8.79 -6.95 -17.97
C SER A 615 -9.96 -7.01 -18.94
#